data_AF-A0A973TGJ4-F1
#
_entry.id   AF-A0A973TGJ4-F1
#
_cell.length_a   1.000
_cell.length_b   1.000
_cell.length_c   1.000
_cell.angle_alpha   90.00
_cell.angle_beta   90.00
_cell.angle_gamma   90.00
#
_symmetry.space_group_name_H-M   'P 1'
#
loop_
_entity.id
_entity.type
_entity.pdbx_description
1 polymer ?
#
loop_
_entity_poly.entity_id
_entity_poly.type
_entity_poly.pdbx_seq_one_letter_code
_entity_poly.pdbx_strand_id
1 'polypeptide(L)'
;MSVAVNQTPPVEVDGLRRRLGFWLRNDASRLLWPTRCLVCGEAGGEAWDLCPACADALPWHGHACLRCALPLPGSDAGAVCGTCLASSPPLQEVHAACLYAAPVDRLLPRFKFHEDLAAGRLLAQLMSDAFTGLAKPGALVPVPLHASRLRRRGYDQALELARPLARALRVPLRDDLLQRVRATAAQSERDA
;
A
#
# COMPACT_ATOMS: atom_id res chain seq x y z
N MET A 1 24.90 -46.23 -5.87
CA MET A 1 25.63 -45.62 -4.74
C MET A 1 24.83 -44.41 -4.29
N SER A 2 23.88 -44.63 -3.38
CA SER A 2 23.02 -43.56 -2.84
C SER A 2 23.59 -43.05 -1.53
N VAL A 3 23.91 -41.77 -1.48
CA VAL A 3 24.30 -41.05 -0.27
C VAL A 3 23.03 -40.77 0.54
N ALA A 4 22.98 -41.27 1.77
CA ALA A 4 21.91 -41.01 2.72
C ALA A 4 21.94 -39.53 3.16
N VAL A 5 20.85 -38.82 2.91
CA VAL A 5 20.60 -37.49 3.48
C VAL A 5 19.89 -37.67 4.82
N ASN A 6 20.47 -37.06 5.85
CA ASN A 6 20.01 -37.01 7.24
C ASN A 6 18.49 -36.78 7.34
N GLN A 7 17.76 -37.76 7.89
CA GLN A 7 16.36 -37.61 8.28
C GLN A 7 16.30 -37.41 9.80
N THR A 8 16.28 -36.15 10.23
CA THR A 8 15.85 -35.82 11.60
C THR A 8 14.32 -35.91 11.65
N PRO A 9 13.71 -36.64 12.61
CA PRO A 9 12.26 -36.67 12.75
C PRO A 9 11.73 -35.30 13.18
N PRO A 10 10.48 -34.95 12.82
CA PRO A 10 9.88 -33.70 13.25
C PRO A 10 9.64 -33.73 14.76
N VAL A 11 10.09 -32.68 15.45
CA VAL A 11 9.76 -32.43 16.84
C VAL A 11 8.26 -32.14 16.94
N GLU A 12 7.55 -33.05 17.58
CA GLU A 12 6.13 -32.96 17.88
C GLU A 12 5.91 -31.83 18.91
N VAL A 13 5.56 -30.64 18.43
CA VAL A 13 5.21 -29.50 19.30
C VAL A 13 3.73 -29.61 19.69
N ASP A 14 3.52 -30.03 20.94
CA ASP A 14 2.26 -30.10 21.68
C ASP A 14 1.15 -29.17 21.17
N GLY A 15 0.12 -29.78 20.58
CA GLY A 15 -1.07 -29.13 20.03
C GLY A 15 -2.02 -28.50 21.04
N LEU A 16 -1.65 -28.43 22.33
CA LEU A 16 -2.55 -27.98 23.40
C LEU A 16 -2.53 -26.45 23.63
N ARG A 17 -1.51 -25.73 23.15
CA ARG A 17 -1.46 -24.25 23.24
C ARG A 17 -2.29 -23.51 22.17
N ARG A 18 -2.88 -24.22 21.21
CA ARG A 18 -3.64 -23.61 20.08
C ARG A 18 -5.13 -23.37 20.36
N ARG A 19 -5.67 -23.73 21.53
CA ARG A 19 -7.13 -23.71 21.76
C ARG A 19 -7.68 -22.70 22.77
N LEU A 20 -6.84 -21.87 23.40
CA LEU A 20 -7.30 -20.86 24.40
C LEU A 20 -6.89 -19.40 24.12
N GLY A 21 -6.18 -19.13 23.03
CA GLY A 21 -5.70 -17.78 22.69
C GLY A 21 -6.41 -17.08 21.52
N PHE A 22 -7.45 -17.67 20.94
CA PHE A 22 -8.11 -17.13 19.75
C PHE A 22 -9.35 -16.28 20.08
N TRP A 23 -9.97 -16.48 21.24
CA TRP A 23 -11.25 -15.85 21.62
C TRP A 23 -11.13 -14.60 22.52
N LEU A 24 -9.92 -14.12 22.84
CA LEU A 24 -9.67 -12.87 23.57
C LEU A 24 -8.98 -11.79 22.72
N ARG A 25 -9.01 -11.93 21.39
CA ARG A 25 -8.44 -10.95 20.44
C ARG A 25 -9.56 -10.18 19.75
N ASN A 26 -10.02 -9.08 20.37
CA ASN A 26 -10.14 -7.81 19.64
C ASN A 26 -10.49 -6.58 20.49
N ASP A 27 -11.13 -6.68 21.66
CA ASP A 27 -11.55 -5.47 22.41
C ASP A 27 -10.65 -5.10 23.59
N ALA A 28 -10.27 -6.05 24.45
CA ALA A 28 -9.50 -5.73 25.66
C ALA A 28 -8.10 -5.17 25.37
N SER A 29 -7.47 -5.57 24.26
CA SER A 29 -6.17 -5.06 23.84
C SER A 29 -6.21 -3.59 23.42
N ARG A 30 -7.35 -3.09 22.90
CA ARG A 30 -7.53 -1.67 22.56
C ARG A 30 -7.70 -0.79 23.80
N LEU A 31 -8.23 -1.36 24.88
CA LEU A 31 -8.32 -0.68 26.18
C LEU A 31 -6.93 -0.47 26.81
N LEU A 32 -6.05 -1.47 26.65
CA LEU A 32 -4.67 -1.45 27.17
C LEU A 32 -3.68 -0.73 26.25
N TRP A 33 -3.93 -0.75 24.93
CA TRP A 33 -3.14 -0.07 23.90
C TRP A 33 -4.08 0.63 22.91
N PRO A 34 -4.59 1.84 23.26
CA PRO A 34 -5.44 2.59 22.35
C PRO A 34 -4.64 2.93 21.08
N THR A 35 -5.28 2.73 19.93
CA THR A 35 -4.71 3.16 18.65
C THR A 35 -4.47 4.67 18.71
N ARG A 36 -3.36 5.13 18.13
CA ARG A 36 -3.07 6.55 18.00
C ARG A 36 -3.19 6.93 16.54
N CYS A 37 -3.72 8.12 16.29
CA CYS A 37 -3.75 8.72 14.98
C CYS A 37 -2.31 8.86 14.45
N LEU A 38 -2.04 8.24 13.30
CA LEU A 38 -0.73 8.32 12.66
C LEU A 38 -0.40 9.73 12.17
N VAL A 39 -1.32 10.68 12.18
CA VAL A 39 -1.08 12.05 11.71
C VAL A 39 -0.82 13.02 12.87
N CYS A 40 -1.71 13.06 13.86
CA CYS A 40 -1.65 14.03 14.97
C CYS A 40 -1.28 13.43 16.32
N GLY A 41 -1.28 12.10 16.45
CA GLY A 41 -0.97 11.41 17.71
C GLY A 41 -2.11 11.31 18.72
N GLU A 42 -3.25 11.96 18.47
CA GLU A 42 -4.47 11.83 19.28
C GLU A 42 -5.04 10.39 19.27
N ALA A 43 -6.08 10.12 20.05
CA ALA A 43 -6.79 8.85 20.01
C ALA A 43 -7.25 8.51 18.57
N GLY A 44 -6.90 7.32 18.09
CA GLY A 44 -7.29 6.80 16.79
C GLY A 44 -8.77 6.43 16.75
N GLY A 45 -9.31 6.31 15.55
CA GLY A 45 -10.67 5.83 15.29
C GLY A 45 -10.74 4.31 15.20
N GLU A 46 -11.96 3.81 14.98
CA GLU A 46 -12.23 2.37 14.87
C GLU A 46 -11.87 1.79 13.49
N ALA A 47 -12.07 2.58 12.43
CA ALA A 47 -11.92 2.16 11.04
C ALA A 47 -10.47 2.22 10.55
N TRP A 48 -9.72 3.24 10.98
CA TRP A 48 -8.36 3.50 10.53
C TRP A 48 -7.49 3.91 11.72
N ASP A 49 -6.17 3.82 11.55
CA ASP A 49 -5.18 4.41 12.46
C ASP A 49 -5.15 5.96 12.35
N LEU A 50 -6.32 6.58 12.23
CA LEU A 50 -6.57 8.02 12.11
C LEU A 50 -7.68 8.42 13.08
N CYS A 51 -7.55 9.58 13.73
CA CYS A 51 -8.68 10.18 14.44
C CYS A 51 -9.73 10.68 13.43
N PRO A 52 -10.99 10.88 13.83
CA PRO A 52 -12.06 11.34 12.94
C PRO A 52 -11.69 12.62 12.17
N ALA A 53 -11.11 13.62 12.84
CA ALA A 53 -10.71 14.87 12.18
C ALA A 53 -9.65 14.68 11.08
N CYS A 54 -8.67 13.79 11.30
CA CYS A 54 -7.66 13.49 10.27
C CYS A 54 -8.20 12.59 9.16
N ALA A 55 -9.17 11.74 9.46
CA ALA A 55 -9.89 10.93 8.49
C ALA A 55 -10.76 11.80 7.57
N ASP A 56 -11.52 12.74 8.12
CA ASP A 56 -12.35 13.67 7.37
C ASP A 56 -11.53 14.63 6.51
N ALA A 57 -10.30 14.94 6.95
CA ALA A 57 -9.36 15.78 6.22
C ALA A 57 -8.61 15.06 5.08
N LEU A 58 -8.86 13.76 4.85
CA LEU A 58 -8.18 13.02 3.79
C LEU A 58 -8.48 13.64 2.41
N PRO A 59 -7.44 13.99 1.62
CA PRO A 59 -7.61 14.65 0.34
C PRO A 59 -7.89 13.59 -0.72
N TRP A 60 -9.06 12.95 -0.66
CA TRP A 60 -9.49 11.97 -1.66
C TRP A 60 -9.43 12.58 -3.05
N HIS A 61 -8.95 11.78 -4.01
CA HIS A 61 -8.62 12.28 -5.35
C HIS A 61 -9.82 12.81 -6.13
N GLY A 62 -11.01 12.26 -5.87
CA GLY A 62 -12.25 12.68 -6.52
C GLY A 62 -12.26 12.43 -8.03
N HIS A 63 -12.91 13.34 -8.78
CA HIS A 63 -13.07 13.25 -10.22
C HIS A 63 -11.77 13.65 -10.97
N ALA A 64 -11.35 12.81 -11.91
CA ALA A 64 -10.09 12.98 -12.61
C ALA A 64 -10.07 12.35 -14.00
N CYS A 65 -9.07 12.75 -14.78
CA CYS A 65 -8.76 12.17 -16.07
C CYS A 65 -8.48 10.67 -15.94
N LEU A 66 -9.22 9.85 -16.68
CA LEU A 66 -9.06 8.39 -16.68
C LEU A 66 -7.62 7.95 -17.02
N ARG A 67 -6.93 8.68 -17.91
CA ARG A 67 -5.63 8.28 -18.47
C ARG A 67 -4.41 8.73 -17.67
N CYS A 68 -4.50 9.83 -16.93
CA CYS A 68 -3.35 10.40 -16.23
C CYS A 68 -3.64 10.77 -14.76
N ALA A 69 -4.87 10.57 -14.29
CA ALA A 69 -5.32 10.99 -12.97
C ALA A 69 -5.14 12.49 -12.69
N LEU A 70 -5.12 13.36 -13.71
CA LEU A 70 -5.20 14.79 -13.47
C LEU A 70 -6.59 15.14 -12.92
N PRO A 71 -6.73 15.84 -11.77
CA PRO A 71 -8.03 16.28 -11.29
C PRO A 71 -8.74 17.15 -12.34
N LEU A 72 -10.02 16.87 -12.57
CA LEU A 72 -10.82 17.58 -13.57
C LEU A 72 -12.05 18.23 -12.92
N PRO A 73 -12.50 19.40 -13.40
CA PRO A 73 -13.80 19.93 -13.00
C PRO A 73 -14.92 19.01 -13.51
N GLY A 74 -16.04 18.97 -12.80
CA GLY A 74 -17.21 18.16 -13.16
C GLY A 74 -17.24 16.78 -12.50
N SER A 75 -18.13 15.92 -12.99
CA SER A 75 -18.43 14.61 -12.40
C SER A 75 -18.66 13.53 -13.47
N ASP A 76 -18.18 13.75 -14.69
CA ASP A 76 -18.45 12.85 -15.81
C ASP A 76 -17.56 11.60 -15.69
N ALA A 77 -18.20 10.43 -15.62
CA ALA A 77 -17.46 9.18 -15.59
C ALA A 77 -16.64 9.00 -16.88
N GLY A 78 -15.34 8.69 -16.73
CA GLY A 78 -14.46 8.44 -17.88
C GLY A 78 -13.94 9.70 -18.57
N ALA A 79 -14.02 10.88 -17.93
CA ALA A 79 -13.46 12.11 -18.48
C ALA A 79 -11.97 11.97 -18.85
N VAL A 80 -11.57 12.57 -19.97
CA VAL A 80 -10.17 12.61 -20.44
C VAL A 80 -9.75 14.06 -20.63
N CYS A 81 -8.61 14.45 -20.06
CA CYS A 81 -8.11 15.82 -20.18
C CYS A 81 -7.63 16.14 -21.61
N GLY A 82 -7.56 17.43 -21.95
CA GLY A 82 -7.14 17.88 -23.28
C GLY A 82 -5.76 17.36 -23.71
N THR A 83 -4.80 17.29 -22.79
CA THR A 83 -3.47 16.72 -23.07
C THR A 83 -3.54 15.25 -23.48
N CYS A 84 -4.34 14.45 -22.76
CA CYS A 84 -4.50 13.03 -23.05
C CYS A 84 -5.36 12.75 -24.30
N LEU A 85 -6.26 13.67 -24.67
CA LEU A 85 -6.97 13.63 -25.95
C LEU A 85 -6.04 13.93 -27.12
N ALA A 86 -5.15 14.91 -26.97
CA ALA A 86 -4.19 15.30 -28.00
C ALA A 86 -3.09 14.24 -28.20
N SER A 87 -2.62 13.63 -27.10
CA SER A 87 -1.61 12.58 -27.14
C SER A 87 -1.86 11.57 -26.02
N SER A 88 -2.38 10.41 -26.40
CA SER A 88 -2.68 9.36 -25.43
C SER A 88 -1.39 8.79 -24.82
N PRO A 89 -1.27 8.71 -23.48
CA PRO A 89 -0.19 7.97 -22.85
C PRO A 89 -0.28 6.47 -23.18
N PRO A 90 0.81 5.70 -22.99
CA PRO A 90 0.79 4.25 -23.15
C PRO A 90 0.00 3.52 -22.05
N LEU A 91 -0.42 4.23 -21.00
CA LEU A 91 -1.25 3.71 -19.92
C LEU A 91 -2.73 3.78 -20.31
N GLN A 92 -3.49 2.70 -20.12
CA GLN A 92 -4.94 2.72 -20.36
C GLN A 92 -5.66 3.57 -19.32
N GLU A 93 -5.35 3.34 -18.04
CA GLU A 93 -5.98 4.03 -16.92
C GLU A 93 -4.96 4.28 -15.80
N VAL A 94 -5.13 5.40 -15.09
CA VAL A 94 -4.36 5.72 -13.89
C VAL A 94 -5.33 6.07 -12.76
N HIS A 95 -5.15 5.39 -11.63
CA HIS A 95 -5.98 5.56 -10.44
C HIS A 95 -5.11 6.03 -9.27
N ALA A 96 -5.54 7.10 -8.61
CA ALA A 96 -4.92 7.63 -7.41
C ALA A 96 -5.95 7.69 -6.28
N ALA A 97 -5.58 7.23 -5.09
CA ALA A 97 -6.50 7.24 -3.94
C ALA A 97 -6.67 8.66 -3.38
N CYS A 98 -5.56 9.39 -3.23
CA CYS A 98 -5.53 10.72 -2.65
C CYS A 98 -4.64 11.66 -3.46
N LEU A 99 -4.89 12.96 -3.34
CA LEU A 99 -3.96 14.01 -3.73
C LEU A 99 -2.76 14.04 -2.78
N TYR A 100 -1.63 14.53 -3.27
CA TYR A 100 -0.48 14.81 -2.43
C TYR A 100 -0.69 16.13 -1.67
N ALA A 101 -1.47 16.04 -0.59
CA ALA A 101 -1.80 17.13 0.31
C ALA A 101 -1.93 16.60 1.75
N ALA A 102 -2.07 17.50 2.73
CA ALA A 102 -2.31 17.10 4.10
C ALA A 102 -3.58 16.24 4.23
N PRO A 103 -3.56 15.16 5.02
CA PRO A 103 -2.42 14.66 5.82
C PRO A 103 -1.54 13.61 5.13
N VAL A 104 -1.83 13.25 3.87
CA VAL A 104 -1.08 12.23 3.10
C VAL A 104 0.37 12.65 2.84
N ASP A 105 0.61 13.95 2.68
CA ASP A 105 1.94 14.55 2.54
C ASP A 105 2.88 14.31 3.74
N ARG A 106 2.34 13.95 4.92
CA ARG A 106 3.11 13.54 6.11
C ARG A 106 3.26 12.03 6.22
N LEU A 107 2.22 11.27 5.85
CA LEU A 107 2.23 9.81 5.88
C LEU A 107 3.19 9.25 4.83
N LEU A 108 3.17 9.81 3.62
CA LEU A 108 3.93 9.28 2.51
C LEU A 108 5.46 9.38 2.75
N PRO A 109 6.05 10.50 3.24
CA PRO A 109 7.47 10.54 3.59
C PRO A 109 7.85 9.60 4.74
N ARG A 110 7.00 9.45 5.77
CA ARG A 110 7.22 8.47 6.85
C ARG A 110 7.35 7.07 6.30
N PHE A 111 6.41 6.66 5.47
CA PHE A 111 6.51 5.39 4.76
C PHE A 111 7.63 5.38 3.72
N LYS A 112 8.00 6.50 3.10
CA LYS A 112 8.99 6.54 2.01
C LYS A 112 10.44 6.71 2.50
N PHE A 113 10.70 7.10 3.73
CA PHE A 113 12.06 7.42 4.15
C PHE A 113 12.38 7.02 5.60
N HIS A 114 11.36 6.71 6.41
CA HIS A 114 11.53 6.45 7.84
C HIS A 114 11.06 5.06 8.27
N GLU A 115 10.96 4.10 7.33
CA GLU A 115 10.60 2.70 7.62
C GLU A 115 9.28 2.54 8.40
N ASP A 116 8.38 3.52 8.29
CA ASP A 116 7.11 3.50 9.00
C ASP A 116 6.10 2.59 8.27
N LEU A 117 6.16 1.29 8.59
CA LEU A 117 5.25 0.28 8.04
C LEU A 117 3.80 0.48 8.52
N ALA A 118 3.57 1.19 9.62
CA ALA A 118 2.21 1.53 10.04
C ALA A 118 1.59 2.55 9.08
N ALA A 119 2.35 3.59 8.70
CA ALA A 119 1.94 4.50 7.63
C ALA A 119 1.73 3.76 6.31
N GLY A 120 2.59 2.79 5.96
CA GLY A 120 2.40 1.93 4.78
C GLY A 120 1.09 1.14 4.80
N ARG A 121 0.75 0.51 5.92
CA ARG A 121 -0.53 -0.21 6.08
C ARG A 121 -1.74 0.72 5.93
N LEU A 122 -1.70 1.90 6.55
CA LEU A 122 -2.77 2.89 6.40
C LEU A 122 -2.91 3.33 4.93
N LEU A 123 -1.80 3.67 4.26
CA LEU A 123 -1.84 4.05 2.84
C LEU A 123 -2.44 2.95 1.96
N ALA A 124 -2.10 1.68 2.20
CA ALA A 124 -2.70 0.57 1.46
C ALA A 124 -4.20 0.38 1.75
N GLN A 125 -4.64 0.63 2.98
CA GLN A 125 -6.07 0.63 3.32
C GLN A 125 -6.80 1.73 2.56
N LEU A 126 -6.27 2.96 2.54
CA LEU A 126 -6.84 4.07 1.77
C LEU A 126 -6.94 3.74 0.27
N MET A 127 -5.92 3.10 -0.30
CA MET A 127 -5.97 2.61 -1.68
C MET A 127 -7.06 1.57 -1.90
N SER A 128 -7.21 0.62 -0.97
CA SER A 128 -8.22 -0.43 -1.05
C SER A 128 -9.64 0.16 -1.03
N ASP A 129 -9.87 1.12 -0.13
CA ASP A 129 -11.16 1.79 0.01
C ASP A 129 -11.50 2.59 -1.26
N ALA A 130 -10.53 3.35 -1.79
CA ALA A 130 -10.70 4.10 -3.03
C ALA A 130 -10.97 3.22 -4.26
N PHE A 131 -10.43 2.00 -4.29
CA PHE A 131 -10.45 1.15 -5.48
C PHE A 131 -11.50 0.04 -5.46
N THR A 132 -12.37 -0.02 -4.43
CA THR A 132 -13.36 -1.09 -4.26
C THR A 132 -14.33 -1.22 -5.45
N GLY A 133 -14.62 -0.13 -6.17
CA GLY A 133 -15.51 -0.11 -7.33
C GLY A 133 -14.83 -0.26 -8.70
N LEU A 134 -13.51 -0.39 -8.76
CA LEU A 134 -12.80 -0.46 -10.03
C LEU A 134 -12.93 -1.85 -10.69
N ALA A 135 -12.83 -1.87 -12.01
CA ALA A 135 -12.69 -3.11 -12.75
C ALA A 135 -11.42 -3.85 -12.28
N LYS A 136 -11.58 -5.12 -11.88
CA LYS A 136 -10.46 -5.89 -11.33
C LYS A 136 -9.47 -6.25 -12.44
N PRO A 137 -8.17 -5.96 -12.26
CA PRO A 137 -7.15 -6.41 -13.19
C PRO A 137 -6.92 -7.92 -13.06
N GLY A 138 -6.29 -8.52 -14.08
CA GLY A 138 -5.91 -9.93 -14.04
C GLY A 138 -4.81 -10.24 -13.02
N ALA A 139 -3.95 -9.27 -12.71
CA ALA A 139 -2.92 -9.35 -11.67
C ALA A 139 -2.48 -7.94 -11.23
N LEU A 140 -1.90 -7.86 -10.04
CA LEU A 140 -1.21 -6.69 -9.54
C LEU A 140 0.30 -6.94 -9.59
N VAL A 141 1.04 -6.06 -10.25
CA VAL A 141 2.49 -6.16 -10.47
C VAL A 141 3.16 -4.92 -9.87
N PRO A 142 3.83 -5.03 -8.71
CA PRO A 142 4.55 -3.90 -8.12
C PRO A 142 5.80 -3.59 -8.96
N VAL A 143 6.12 -2.30 -9.10
CA VAL A 143 7.36 -1.88 -9.75
C VAL A 143 8.50 -1.98 -8.73
N PRO A 144 9.49 -2.88 -8.94
CA PRO A 144 10.48 -3.20 -7.91
C PRO A 144 11.54 -2.10 -7.75
N LEU A 145 12.11 -2.03 -6.55
CA LEU A 145 13.34 -1.30 -6.28
C LEU A 145 14.57 -2.01 -6.90
N HIS A 146 15.62 -1.23 -7.16
CA HIS A 146 16.92 -1.80 -7.50
C HIS A 146 17.52 -2.51 -6.28
N ALA A 147 18.22 -3.63 -6.48
CA ALA A 147 18.75 -4.46 -5.40
C ALA A 147 19.63 -3.70 -4.39
N SER A 148 20.43 -2.73 -4.85
CA SER A 148 21.24 -1.88 -3.95
C SER A 148 20.38 -0.98 -3.05
N ARG A 149 19.27 -0.44 -3.57
CA ARG A 149 18.33 0.39 -2.82
C ARG A 149 17.55 -0.44 -1.82
N LEU A 150 17.14 -1.65 -2.20
CA LEU A 150 16.51 -2.60 -1.31
C LEU A 150 17.43 -2.96 -0.14
N ARG A 151 18.70 -3.29 -0.39
CA ARG A 151 19.68 -3.56 0.68
C ARG A 151 19.89 -2.39 1.64
N ARG A 152 19.94 -1.16 1.12
CA ARG A 152 20.11 0.05 1.94
C ARG A 152 18.89 0.34 2.82
N ARG A 153 17.70 0.02 2.33
CA ARG A 153 16.43 0.47 2.90
C ARG A 153 15.66 -0.62 3.64
N GLY A 154 15.99 -1.89 3.44
CA GLY A 154 15.37 -3.03 4.13
C GLY A 154 14.03 -3.51 3.56
N TYR A 155 13.31 -2.71 2.75
CA TYR A 155 12.01 -3.09 2.17
C TYR A 155 11.73 -2.45 0.82
N ASP A 156 10.81 -3.05 0.07
CA ASP A 156 10.28 -2.55 -1.19
C ASP A 156 8.90 -1.90 -0.97
N GLN A 157 8.80 -0.59 -1.18
CA GLN A 157 7.60 0.18 -0.89
C GLN A 157 6.42 -0.24 -1.76
N ALA A 158 6.68 -0.50 -3.04
CA ALA A 158 5.65 -0.89 -3.96
C ALA A 158 5.09 -2.25 -3.53
N LEU A 159 5.97 -3.17 -3.12
CA LEU A 159 5.57 -4.48 -2.62
C LEU A 159 4.79 -4.40 -1.30
N GLU A 160 5.23 -3.56 -0.35
CA GLU A 160 4.55 -3.38 0.94
C GLU A 160 3.13 -2.78 0.79
N LEU A 161 2.89 -1.95 -0.23
CA LEU A 161 1.54 -1.48 -0.58
C LEU A 161 0.75 -2.53 -1.38
N ALA A 162 1.42 -3.22 -2.31
CA ALA A 162 0.82 -4.18 -3.22
C ALA A 162 0.27 -5.43 -2.51
N ARG A 163 0.97 -5.95 -1.48
CA ARG A 163 0.55 -7.14 -0.72
C ARG A 163 -0.85 -7.00 -0.10
N PRO A 164 -1.12 -6.00 0.77
CA PRO A 164 -2.45 -5.80 1.32
C PRO A 164 -3.48 -5.43 0.25
N LEU A 165 -3.12 -4.61 -0.75
CA LEU A 165 -4.05 -4.20 -1.80
C LEU A 165 -4.51 -5.38 -2.67
N ALA A 166 -3.60 -6.27 -3.08
CA ALA A 166 -3.94 -7.47 -3.83
C ALA A 166 -4.89 -8.40 -3.04
N ARG A 167 -4.69 -8.51 -1.72
CA ARG A 167 -5.60 -9.23 -0.82
C ARG A 167 -6.98 -8.58 -0.78
N ALA A 168 -7.05 -7.26 -0.64
CA ALA A 168 -8.31 -6.51 -0.58
C ALA A 168 -9.11 -6.62 -1.88
N LEU A 169 -8.44 -6.43 -3.03
CA LEU A 169 -9.06 -6.54 -4.36
C LEU A 169 -9.34 -7.99 -4.79
N ARG A 170 -8.73 -8.97 -4.11
CA ARG A 170 -8.77 -10.40 -4.42
C ARG A 170 -8.22 -10.69 -5.83
N VAL A 171 -7.04 -10.15 -6.12
CA VAL A 171 -6.33 -10.38 -7.38
C VAL A 171 -4.95 -11.01 -7.12
N PRO A 172 -4.41 -11.80 -8.05
CA PRO A 172 -3.06 -12.34 -7.92
C PRO A 172 -2.01 -11.23 -7.80
N LEU A 173 -1.11 -11.35 -6.82
CA LEU A 173 0.10 -10.54 -6.74
C LEU A 173 1.22 -11.26 -7.51
N ARG A 174 1.88 -10.54 -8.42
CA ARG A 174 3.00 -11.05 -9.23
C ARG A 174 4.22 -10.14 -9.06
N ASP A 175 4.99 -10.39 -8.01
CA ASP A 175 6.25 -9.68 -7.70
C ASP A 175 7.47 -10.26 -8.42
N ASP A 176 7.25 -11.24 -9.31
CA ASP A 176 8.25 -11.98 -10.08
C ASP A 176 8.36 -11.55 -11.56
N LEU A 177 7.42 -10.75 -12.06
CA LEU A 177 7.34 -10.38 -13.48
C LEU A 177 8.26 -9.24 -13.89
N LEU A 178 8.68 -8.40 -12.95
CA LEU A 178 9.51 -7.23 -13.19
C LEU A 178 10.82 -7.35 -12.42
N GLN A 179 11.91 -6.92 -13.04
CA GLN A 179 13.20 -6.74 -12.38
C GLN A 179 13.78 -5.38 -12.74
N ARG A 180 14.17 -4.61 -11.73
CA ARG A 180 14.86 -3.33 -11.94
C ARG A 180 16.36 -3.58 -12.12
N VAL A 181 16.81 -3.57 -13.37
CA VAL A 181 18.21 -3.86 -13.76
C VAL A 181 19.15 -2.65 -13.74
N ARG A 182 18.63 -1.42 -13.73
CA ARG A 182 19.43 -0.20 -13.68
C ARG A 182 19.30 0.51 -12.33
N ALA A 183 20.44 0.81 -11.71
CA ALA A 183 20.50 1.74 -10.59
C ALA A 183 20.42 3.18 -11.11
N THR A 184 19.28 3.82 -10.93
CA THR A 184 19.12 5.26 -11.18
C THR A 184 19.28 6.03 -9.87
N ALA A 185 19.88 7.23 -9.91
CA ALA A 185 19.84 8.18 -8.79
C ALA A 185 18.39 8.41 -8.33
N ALA A 186 18.19 8.81 -7.07
CA ALA A 186 16.84 9.11 -6.62
C ALA A 186 16.29 10.29 -7.44
N GLN A 187 15.01 10.25 -7.80
CA GLN A 187 14.40 11.36 -8.53
C GLN A 187 14.36 12.65 -7.70
N SER A 188 14.42 12.55 -6.36
CA SER A 188 14.60 13.68 -5.44
C SER A 188 16.00 14.32 -5.48
N GLU A 189 16.96 13.67 -6.16
CA GLU A 189 18.33 14.15 -6.35
C GLU A 189 18.59 14.56 -7.81
N ARG A 190 17.53 14.57 -8.65
CA ARG A 190 17.62 15.08 -10.02
C ARG A 190 17.19 16.54 -9.98
N ASP A 191 18.17 17.44 -10.11
CA ASP A 191 17.92 18.85 -10.38
C ASP A 191 17.05 18.95 -11.65
N ALA A 192 15.97 19.72 -11.57
CA ALA A 192 15.06 20.01 -12.67
C ALA A 192 15.67 21.06 -13.62
#